data_AF-A0AAU2K295-F1
#
_entry.id   AF-A0AAU2K295-F1
#
_cell.length_a   1.000
_cell.length_b   1.000
_cell.length_c   1.000
_cell.angle_alpha   90.00
_cell.angle_beta   90.00
_cell.angle_gamma   90.00
#
_symmetry.space_group_name_H-M   'P 1'
#
loop_
_entity.id
_entity.type
_entity.pdbx_description
1 polymer ?
#
loop_
_entity_poly.entity_id
_entity_poly.type
_entity_poly.pdbx_seq_one_letter_code
_entity_poly.pdbx_strand_id
1 'polypeptide(L)' 'MGRPKSFEPDAVIAQAMETFWTKGYAGTWPADLAEATGVAK' A
#
# COMPACT_ATOMS: atom_id res chain seq x y z
N MET A 1 -18.39 -4.42 18.03
CA MET A 1 -17.02 -3.90 18.24
C MET A 1 -16.29 -4.03 16.92
N GLY A 2 -15.86 -2.93 16.30
CA GLY A 2 -15.21 -2.96 14.99
C GLY A 2 -13.89 -3.71 15.06
N ARG A 3 -13.63 -4.60 14.10
CA ARG A 3 -12.31 -5.24 13.95
C ARG A 3 -11.29 -4.11 13.81
N PRO A 4 -10.33 -3.94 14.74
CA PRO A 4 -9.32 -2.91 14.59
C PRO A 4 -8.60 -3.15 13.26
N LYS A 5 -8.45 -2.09 12.45
CA LYS A 5 -7.63 -2.15 11.24
C LYS A 5 -6.25 -2.62 11.68
N SER A 6 -5.77 -3.74 11.13
CA SER A 6 -4.52 -4.36 11.57
C SER A 6 -3.27 -3.67 11.00
N PHE A 7 -3.41 -2.45 10.50
CA PHE A 7 -2.34 -1.73 9.82
C PHE A 7 -2.30 -0.26 10.25
N GLU A 8 -1.10 0.29 10.23
CA GLU A 8 -0.83 1.71 10.49
C GLU A 8 -1.01 2.51 9.20
N PRO A 9 -1.99 3.44 9.11
CA PRO A 9 -2.32 4.15 7.88
C PRO A 9 -1.13 4.93 7.28
N ASP A 10 -0.36 5.60 8.13
CA ASP A 10 0.76 6.43 7.67
C ASP A 10 1.87 5.58 7.05
N ALA A 11 2.14 4.41 7.62
CA ALA A 11 3.10 3.45 7.08
C ALA A 11 2.64 2.89 5.74
N VAL A 12 1.34 2.60 5.60
CA VAL A 12 0.74 2.12 4.34
C VAL A 12 0.86 3.17 3.24
N ILE A 13 0.59 4.44 3.55
CA ILE A 13 0.71 5.54 2.59
C ILE A 13 2.17 5.71 2.16
N ALA A 14 3.12 5.68 3.10
CA ALA A 14 4.55 5.81 2.78
C ALA A 14 5.02 4.71 1.79
N GLN A 15 4.65 3.45 2.03
CA GLN A 15 4.98 2.32 1.16
C GLN A 15 4.32 2.44 -0.23
N ALA A 16 3.07 2.90 -0.29
CA ALA A 16 2.39 3.16 -1.56
C ALA A 16 3.11 4.26 -2.36
N MET A 17 3.53 5.34 -1.70
CA MET A 17 4.28 6.44 -2.33
C MET A 17 5.60 5.96 -2.91
N GLU A 18 6.36 5.13 -2.19
CA GLU A 18 7.61 4.54 -2.68
C GLU A 18 7.40 3.70 -3.94
N THR A 19 6.30 2.93 -3.97
CA THR A 19 5.93 2.12 -5.15
C THR A 19 5.70 3.03 -6.36
N PHE A 20 4.96 4.12 -6.19
CA PHE A 20 4.74 5.09 -7.26
C PHE A 20 6.00 5.81 -7.71
N TRP A 21 6.92 6.16 -6.80
CA TRP A 21 8.19 6.78 -7.17
C TRP A 21 9.10 5.84 -7.96
N THR A 22 9.05 4.56 -7.64
CA THR A 22 9.91 3.55 -8.28
C THR A 22 9.38 3.13 -9.65
N LYS A 23 8.08 2.87 -9.76
CA LYS A 23 7.44 2.34 -10.98
C LYS A 23 6.78 3.40 -11.87
N GLY A 24 6.54 4.59 -11.33
CA GLY A 24 5.70 5.61 -11.95
C GLY A 24 4.20 5.27 -11.86
N TYR A 25 3.35 6.29 -12.01
CA TYR A 25 1.90 6.13 -11.87
C TYR A 25 1.32 5.11 -12.87
N ALA A 26 1.64 5.24 -14.16
CA ALA A 26 1.13 4.34 -15.21
C ALA A 26 1.71 2.92 -15.13
N GLY A 27 2.84 2.72 -14.43
CA GLY A 27 3.50 1.44 -14.25
C GLY A 27 3.12 0.71 -12.95
N THR A 28 2.27 1.32 -12.11
CA THR A 28 1.87 0.76 -10.81
C THR A 28 0.48 0.16 -10.88
N TRP A 29 0.35 -1.11 -10.51
CA TRP A 29 -0.92 -1.85 -10.50
C TRP A 29 -1.45 -2.02 -9.07
N PRO A 30 -2.76 -2.24 -8.88
CA PRO A 30 -3.32 -2.50 -7.55
C PRO A 30 -2.67 -3.68 -6.81
N ALA A 31 -2.21 -4.70 -7.54
CA ALA A 31 -1.48 -5.83 -6.98
C ALA A 31 -0.11 -5.42 -6.40
N ASP A 32 0.58 -4.48 -7.04
CA ASP A 32 1.86 -3.95 -6.53
C ASP A 32 1.66 -3.21 -5.21
N LEU A 33 0.58 -2.44 -5.10
CA LEU A 33 0.23 -1.72 -3.87
C LEU A 33 -0.18 -2.70 -2.75
N ALA A 34 -0.92 -3.75 -3.09
CA ALA A 34 -1.28 -4.81 -2.14
C ALA A 34 -0.04 -5.54 -1.60
N GLU A 35 0.90 -5.88 -2.48
CA GLU A 35 2.15 -6.52 -2.11
C GLU A 35 3.05 -5.60 -1.27
N ALA A 36 3.22 -4.35 -1.69
CA ALA A 36 4.08 -3.38 -1.01
C ALA A 36 3.54 -2.95 0.36
N THR A 37 2.22 -2.87 0.54
CA THR A 37 1.62 -2.39 1.80
C THR A 37 1.15 -3.51 2.73
N GLY A 38 0.99 -4.74 2.22
CA GLY A 38 0.47 -5.88 2.97
C GLY A 38 -1.00 -5.78 3.37
N VAL A 39 -1.73 -4.77 2.91
CA VAL A 39 -3.12 -4.47 3.34
C VAL A 39 -4.16 -5.44 2.75
N ALA A 40 -3.85 -6.10 1.63
CA ALA A 40 -4.78 -7.03 0.97
C ALA A 40 -4.45 -8.52 1.22
N LYS A 41 -3.76 -8.84 2.31
CA LYS A 41 -3.46 -10.23 2.73
C LYS A 41 -4.53 -10.81 3.64
#